data_AF-K1SU29-F1
#
_entry.id   AF-K1SU29-F1
#
_cell.length_a   1.000
_cell.length_b   1.000
_cell.length_c   1.000
_cell.angle_alpha   90.00
_cell.angle_beta   90.00
_cell.angle_gamma   90.00
#
_symmetry.space_group_name_H-M   'P 1'
#
loop_
_entity.id
_entity.type
_entity.pdbx_description
1 polymer ?
#
loop_
_entity_poly.entity_id
_entity_poly.type
_entity_poly.pdbx_seq_one_letter_code
_entity_poly.pdbx_strand_id
1 'polypeptide(L)'
;MEKHFTLDKSWPGPDQKASLDPTEFKAMVQAVRHVEAALGDGHKHLTASEAPNKAIARKSIVAARPIKAGEVFTAENLLTKRPGDGISPMLWYTVLGQTAKRDFAEDEKIEL
;
A
#
# COMPACT_ATOMS: atom_id res chain seq x y z
N MET A 1 -15.00 15.69 -22.69
CA MET A 1 -15.91 14.58 -23.04
C MET A 1 -17.18 15.20 -23.59
N GLU A 2 -17.66 14.74 -24.74
CA GLU A 2 -18.88 15.23 -25.38
C GLU A 2 -19.81 14.04 -25.66
N LYS A 3 -21.12 14.21 -25.45
CA LYS A 3 -22.11 13.17 -25.68
C LYS A 3 -23.47 13.79 -26.02
N HIS A 4 -24.19 13.17 -26.96
CA HIS A 4 -25.54 13.59 -27.33
C HIS A 4 -26.52 13.39 -26.16
N PHE A 5 -27.49 14.29 -26.04
CA PHE A 5 -28.47 14.34 -24.97
C PHE A 5 -29.88 14.43 -25.55
N THR A 6 -30.83 13.75 -24.92
CA THR A 6 -32.26 13.85 -25.23
C THR A 6 -33.08 13.85 -23.94
N LEU A 7 -34.30 14.38 -24.01
CA LEU A 7 -35.26 14.26 -22.91
C LEU A 7 -35.97 12.91 -22.93
N ASP A 8 -36.09 12.29 -24.11
CA ASP A 8 -36.78 11.01 -24.30
C ASP A 8 -36.22 10.30 -25.55
N LYS A 9 -35.67 9.11 -25.35
CA LYS A 9 -35.09 8.28 -26.40
C LYS A 9 -36.10 7.70 -27.39
N SER A 10 -37.39 7.74 -27.05
CA SER A 10 -38.48 7.24 -27.89
C SER A 10 -38.89 8.21 -28.99
N TRP A 11 -38.45 9.47 -28.91
CA TRP A 11 -38.79 10.49 -29.90
C TRP A 11 -38.26 10.14 -31.29
N PRO A 12 -38.90 10.65 -32.36
CA PRO A 12 -38.42 10.44 -33.72
C PRO A 12 -37.07 11.15 -33.93
N GLY A 13 -36.17 10.49 -34.64
CA GLY A 13 -34.86 11.01 -34.99
C GLY A 13 -33.80 9.91 -34.95
N PRO A 14 -32.81 9.95 -35.85
CA PRO A 14 -31.80 8.89 -35.96
C PRO A 14 -30.93 8.77 -34.70
N ASP A 15 -30.69 9.87 -34.00
CA ASP A 15 -29.74 9.94 -32.87
C ASP A 15 -30.37 9.71 -31.49
N GLN A 16 -31.69 9.56 -31.41
CA GLN A 16 -32.43 9.52 -30.14
C GLN A 16 -32.04 8.31 -29.28
N LYS A 17 -31.97 7.13 -29.91
CA LYS A 17 -31.58 5.88 -29.24
C LYS A 17 -30.11 5.88 -28.77
N ALA A 18 -29.25 6.66 -29.42
CA ALA A 18 -27.81 6.73 -29.14
C ALA A 18 -27.41 7.84 -28.15
N SER A 19 -28.35 8.75 -27.86
CA SER A 19 -28.18 9.86 -26.90
C SER A 19 -28.28 9.36 -25.46
N LEU A 20 -27.95 10.21 -24.48
CA LEU A 20 -28.25 9.97 -23.06
C LEU A 20 -29.52 10.70 -22.66
N ASP A 21 -30.34 10.05 -21.83
CA ASP A 21 -31.45 10.71 -21.16
C ASP A 21 -30.98 11.48 -19.90
N PRO A 22 -31.85 12.24 -19.20
CA PRO A 22 -31.46 12.97 -17.99
C PRO A 22 -30.86 12.10 -16.88
N THR A 23 -31.35 10.86 -16.73
CA THR A 23 -30.90 9.92 -15.70
C THR A 23 -29.52 9.39 -16.03
N GLU A 24 -29.33 8.93 -17.27
CA GLU A 24 -28.05 8.40 -17.74
C GLU A 24 -26.98 9.49 -17.84
N PHE A 25 -27.34 10.71 -18.26
CA PHE A 25 -26.41 11.83 -18.31
C PHE A 25 -25.94 12.20 -16.90
N LYS A 26 -26.85 12.23 -15.91
CA LYS A 26 -26.48 12.43 -14.50
C LYS A 26 -25.53 11.34 -14.02
N ALA A 27 -25.81 10.07 -14.33
CA ALA A 27 -24.94 8.96 -13.97
C ALA A 27 -23.55 9.08 -14.62
N MET A 28 -23.47 9.46 -15.90
CA MET A 28 -22.20 9.71 -16.60
C MET A 28 -21.41 10.83 -15.93
N VAL A 29 -22.05 11.96 -15.61
CA VAL A 29 -21.38 13.08 -14.94
C VAL A 29 -20.86 12.67 -13.57
N GLN A 30 -21.65 11.94 -12.77
CA GLN A 30 -21.21 11.41 -11.48
C GLN A 30 -20.01 10.47 -11.62
N ALA A 31 -20.05 9.56 -12.60
CA ALA A 31 -18.95 8.66 -12.88
C ALA A 31 -17.68 9.41 -13.28
N VAL A 32 -17.77 10.45 -14.12
CA VAL A 32 -16.61 11.30 -14.46
C VAL A 32 -16.01 11.93 -13.23
N ARG A 33 -16.83 12.52 -12.34
CA ARG A 33 -16.32 13.17 -11.12
C ARG A 33 -15.69 12.16 -10.15
N HIS A 34 -16.25 10.95 -10.03
CA HIS A 34 -15.63 9.89 -9.25
C HIS A 34 -14.28 9.46 -9.82
N VAL A 35 -14.16 9.32 -11.15
CA VAL A 35 -12.90 8.95 -11.80
C VAL A 35 -11.85 10.05 -11.62
N GLU A 36 -12.21 11.32 -11.83
CA GLU A 36 -11.30 12.44 -11.59
C GLU A 36 -10.78 12.46 -10.15
N ALA A 37 -11.64 12.21 -9.17
CA ALA A 37 -11.22 12.09 -7.77
C ALA A 37 -10.33 10.86 -7.52
N ALA A 38 -10.64 9.72 -8.15
CA ALA A 38 -9.91 8.47 -7.97
C ALA A 38 -8.52 8.47 -8.64
N LEU A 39 -8.32 9.27 -9.69
CA LEU A 39 -7.02 9.42 -10.36
C LEU A 39 -5.95 10.00 -9.42
N GLY A 40 -6.35 10.80 -8.43
CA GLY A 40 -5.43 11.42 -7.47
C GLY A 40 -4.46 12.39 -8.12
N ASP A 41 -3.29 12.57 -7.50
CA ASP A 41 -2.25 13.51 -7.93
C ASP A 41 -1.04 12.82 -8.61
N GLY A 42 -1.12 11.51 -8.84
CA GLY A 42 -0.04 10.71 -9.39
C GLY A 42 1.11 10.41 -8.42
N HIS A 43 1.04 10.88 -7.17
CA HIS A 43 2.02 10.60 -6.14
C HIS A 43 1.51 9.53 -5.16
N LYS A 44 2.39 8.59 -4.79
CA LYS A 44 2.04 7.54 -3.84
C LYS A 44 2.12 8.07 -2.41
N HIS A 45 0.95 8.30 -1.81
CA HIS A 45 0.82 8.74 -0.42
C HIS A 45 0.40 7.61 0.51
N LEU A 46 0.77 7.72 1.78
CA LEU A 46 0.17 6.92 2.84
C LEU A 46 -1.14 7.60 3.25
N THR A 47 -2.26 6.93 3.08
CA THR A 47 -3.55 7.47 3.53
C THR A 47 -3.69 7.36 5.05
N ALA A 48 -4.54 8.22 5.63
CA ALA A 48 -4.81 8.19 7.07
C ALA A 48 -5.39 6.85 7.54
N SER A 49 -6.20 6.19 6.70
CA SER A 49 -6.77 4.86 6.98
C SER A 49 -5.73 3.74 6.90
N GLU A 50 -4.70 3.88 6.07
CA GLU A 50 -3.60 2.91 5.96
C GLU A 50 -2.51 3.10 7.03
N ALA A 51 -2.39 4.30 7.59
CA ALA A 51 -1.31 4.63 8.53
C ALA A 51 -1.19 3.67 9.73
N PRO A 52 -2.29 3.25 10.41
CA PRO A 52 -2.20 2.29 11.50
C PRO A 52 -1.72 0.91 11.05
N ASN A 53 -2.11 0.48 9.84
CA ASN A 53 -1.74 -0.83 9.29
C ASN A 53 -0.25 -0.93 9.00
N LYS A 54 0.43 0.20 8.79
CA LYS A 54 1.88 0.25 8.53
C LYS A 54 2.68 -0.43 9.63
N ALA A 55 2.39 -0.16 10.91
CA ALA A 55 3.13 -0.72 12.03
C ALA A 55 2.90 -2.24 12.17
N ILE A 56 1.68 -2.71 11.89
CA ILE A 56 1.28 -4.11 12.05
C ILE A 56 1.75 -4.97 10.87
N ALA A 57 1.60 -4.45 9.63
CA ALA A 57 1.82 -5.21 8.41
C ALA A 57 3.27 -5.21 7.93
N ARG A 58 4.08 -4.21 8.34
CA ARG A 58 5.51 -4.20 8.06
C ARG A 58 6.23 -5.25 8.88
N LYS A 59 7.44 -5.56 8.47
CA LYS A 59 8.32 -6.52 9.15
C LYS A 59 9.43 -5.78 9.87
N SER A 60 9.99 -6.46 10.85
CA SER A 60 11.23 -6.13 11.56
C SER A 60 12.25 -7.24 11.30
N ILE A 61 13.53 -6.91 11.43
CA ILE A 61 14.61 -7.89 11.48
C ILE A 61 14.57 -8.55 12.86
N VAL A 62 14.56 -9.87 12.85
CA VAL A 62 14.53 -10.73 14.05
C VAL A 62 15.65 -11.77 13.95
N ALA A 63 15.99 -12.39 15.07
CA ALA A 63 16.92 -13.51 15.10
C ALA A 63 16.25 -14.77 14.52
N ALA A 64 16.88 -15.43 13.56
CA ALA A 64 16.40 -16.69 12.98
C ALA A 64 16.64 -17.91 13.90
N ARG A 65 17.52 -17.73 14.88
CA ARG A 65 17.93 -18.70 15.91
C ARG A 65 18.50 -17.92 17.09
N PRO A 66 18.82 -18.56 18.23
CA PRO A 66 19.58 -17.89 19.27
C PRO A 66 20.92 -17.35 18.74
N ILE A 67 21.24 -16.09 19.08
CA ILE A 67 22.48 -15.37 18.73
C ILE A 67 23.16 -14.96 20.04
N LYS A 68 24.47 -15.15 20.16
CA LYS A 68 25.22 -14.78 21.37
C LYS A 68 25.84 -13.39 21.27
N ALA A 69 26.02 -12.75 22.42
CA ALA A 69 26.81 -11.52 22.50
C ALA A 69 28.20 -11.75 21.89
N GLY A 70 28.65 -10.83 21.04
CA GLY A 70 29.90 -10.96 20.28
C GLY A 70 29.78 -11.70 18.95
N GLU A 71 28.66 -12.36 18.66
CA GLU A 71 28.42 -12.99 17.36
C GLU A 71 28.12 -11.94 16.28
N VAL A 72 28.57 -12.20 15.05
CA VAL A 72 28.29 -11.32 13.91
C VAL A 72 26.91 -11.64 13.34
N PHE A 73 26.13 -10.61 13.00
CA PHE A 73 24.87 -10.78 12.27
C PHE A 73 25.14 -11.18 10.81
N THR A 74 24.59 -12.32 10.41
CA THR A 74 24.75 -12.91 9.08
C THR A 74 23.39 -13.20 8.45
N ALA A 75 23.37 -13.53 7.16
CA ALA A 75 22.12 -13.84 6.47
C ALA A 75 21.45 -15.13 6.99
N GLU A 76 22.23 -16.01 7.63
CA GLU A 76 21.78 -17.29 8.17
C GLU A 76 21.22 -17.19 9.59
N ASN A 77 21.67 -16.21 10.38
CA ASN A 77 21.18 -16.01 11.75
C ASN A 77 20.14 -14.88 11.87
N LEU A 78 19.86 -14.14 10.79
CA LEU A 78 18.80 -13.14 10.72
C LEU A 78 17.59 -13.61 9.89
N LEU A 79 16.42 -13.08 10.22
CA LEU A 79 15.16 -13.27 9.48
C LEU A 79 14.34 -11.97 9.52
N THR A 80 13.25 -11.90 8.76
CA THR A 80 12.27 -10.80 8.85
C THR A 80 10.87 -11.32 9.18
N LYS A 81 10.29 -10.84 10.29
CA LYS A 81 8.93 -11.17 10.75
C LYS A 81 8.12 -9.92 11.07
N ARG A 82 6.79 -10.01 11.05
CA ARG A 82 5.89 -8.93 11.53
C ARG A 82 5.87 -8.94 13.07
N PRO A 83 5.51 -7.83 13.74
CA PRO A 83 5.19 -6.50 13.20
C PRO A 83 6.44 -5.67 12.84
N GLY A 84 6.24 -4.46 12.34
CA GLY A 84 7.27 -3.53 11.86
C GLY A 84 7.62 -2.44 12.87
N ASP A 85 7.73 -2.81 14.13
CA ASP A 85 8.05 -1.96 15.28
C ASP A 85 9.51 -2.10 15.77
N GLY A 86 10.31 -2.95 15.12
CA GLY A 86 11.76 -3.06 15.28
C GLY A 86 12.53 -2.53 14.08
N ILE A 87 13.76 -2.99 13.90
CA ILE A 87 14.61 -2.54 12.79
C ILE A 87 14.01 -2.93 11.44
N SER A 88 13.81 -1.94 10.57
CA SER A 88 13.28 -2.16 9.22
C SER A 88 14.20 -3.08 8.40
N PRO A 89 13.66 -4.10 7.69
CA PRO A 89 14.40 -4.89 6.72
C PRO A 89 15.07 -4.09 5.61
N MET A 90 14.67 -2.83 5.37
CA MET A 90 15.39 -1.96 4.43
C MET A 90 16.81 -1.62 4.89
N LEU A 91 17.12 -1.80 6.19
CA LEU A 91 18.44 -1.63 6.77
C LEU A 91 19.23 -2.96 6.84
N TRP A 92 18.78 -4.00 6.13
CA TRP A 92 19.39 -5.33 6.18
C TRP A 92 20.91 -5.32 6.02
N TYR A 93 21.40 -4.66 4.96
CA TYR A 93 22.84 -4.58 4.69
C TYR A 93 23.60 -3.66 5.66
N THR A 94 22.89 -2.82 6.42
CA THR A 94 23.49 -2.07 7.53
C THR A 94 23.64 -2.95 8.76
N VAL A 95 22.71 -3.87 9.03
CA VAL A 95 22.77 -4.80 10.17
C VAL A 95 23.79 -5.92 9.92
N LEU A 96 23.85 -6.45 8.69
CA LEU A 96 24.82 -7.49 8.35
C LEU A 96 26.26 -7.06 8.64
N GLY A 97 27.02 -7.95 9.24
CA GLY A 97 28.41 -7.68 9.62
C GLY A 97 28.58 -6.93 10.94
N GLN A 98 27.51 -6.38 11.54
CA GLN A 98 27.58 -5.85 12.89
C GLN A 98 27.64 -6.96 13.93
N THR A 99 28.14 -6.62 15.12
CA THR A 99 28.30 -7.54 16.24
C THR A 99 27.17 -7.38 17.25
N ALA A 100 26.57 -8.49 17.66
CA ALA A 100 25.53 -8.51 18.68
C ALA A 100 26.09 -8.01 20.02
N LYS A 101 25.50 -6.93 20.57
CA LYS A 101 25.89 -6.38 21.88
C LYS A 101 25.40 -7.20 23.08
N ARG A 102 24.44 -8.09 22.84
CA ARG A 102 23.83 -8.98 23.84
C ARG A 102 23.36 -10.27 23.19
N ASP A 103 22.94 -11.22 24.02
CA ASP A 103 22.26 -12.43 23.55
C ASP A 103 20.86 -12.08 23.02
N PHE A 104 20.43 -12.78 21.98
CA PHE A 104 19.07 -12.75 21.42
C PHE A 104 18.50 -14.18 21.36
N ALA A 105 17.24 -14.33 21.75
CA ALA A 105 16.49 -15.57 21.52
C ALA A 105 16.01 -15.66 20.07
N GLU A 106 15.63 -16.86 19.62
CA GLU A 106 14.93 -17.01 18.34
C GLU A 106 13.66 -16.16 18.31
N ASP A 107 13.38 -15.54 17.16
CA ASP A 107 12.27 -14.61 16.92
C ASP A 107 12.32 -13.29 17.69
N GLU A 108 13.36 -13.08 18.51
CA GLU A 108 13.57 -11.80 19.16
C GLU A 108 13.97 -10.73 18.14
N LYS A 109 13.43 -9.52 18.29
CA LYS A 109 13.77 -8.38 17.43
C LYS A 109 15.21 -7.96 17.68
N ILE A 110 15.92 -7.71 16.59
CA ILE A 110 17.30 -7.24 16.68
C ILE A 110 17.35 -5.78 17.07
N GLU A 111 18.30 -5.45 17.94
CA GLU A 111 18.67 -4.11 18.38
C GLU A 111 20.18 -3.95 18.17
N LEU A 112 20.61 -2.80 17.64
CA LEU A 112 22.01 -2.55 17.29
C LEU A 112 22.82 -1.88 18.40
#